data_AF-A0A1F3EXR6-F1
#
_entry.id   AF-A0A1F3EXR6-F1
#
_cell.length_a   1.000
_cell.length_b   1.000
_cell.length_c   1.000
_cell.angle_alpha   90.00
_cell.angle_beta   90.00
_cell.angle_gamma   90.00
#
_symmetry.space_group_name_H-M   'P 1'
#
loop_
_entity.id
_entity.type
_entity.pdbx_description
1 polymer ?
#
loop_
_entity_poly.entity_id
_entity_poly.type
_entity_poly.pdbx_seq_one_letter_code
_entity_poly.pdbx_strand_id
1 'polypeptide(L)'
;MVFIFSSCGNDPNQLSVINSKSFHETQIQLQLQPVQPSFALDSVSGDSIQKTEQNFELDKLDQMLSMTENIRKSGSDSIWSSLLQKWNDFNTNIVAPANSSTPKMFPEAIQKWVELNIALVKLSGEVRFGDAIDKIIGGRENILIPEKLLKSVFYTHIDDKIFINLIGSSSVEYQHTTGGNVKFIQETNYPEGNVMTLKSECGDKRFVEIFIRIPSWAVNPTVTYGNVKYVARPGEYCQISRKWKTGDEILVVLKN
;
A
#
# COMPACT_ATOMS: atom_id res chain seq x y z
N MET A 1 8.62 22.50 -7.41
CA MET A 1 7.66 21.73 -8.24
C MET A 1 6.49 21.38 -7.36
N VAL A 2 5.35 22.05 -7.53
CA VAL A 2 4.12 21.76 -6.77
C VAL A 2 3.49 20.55 -7.46
N PHE A 3 3.44 19.40 -6.78
CA PHE A 3 2.65 18.27 -7.25
C PHE A 3 1.20 18.60 -6.93
N ILE A 4 0.49 19.12 -7.93
CA ILE A 4 -0.92 19.40 -7.85
C ILE A 4 -1.63 18.05 -8.00
N PHE A 5 -2.03 17.42 -6.89
CA PHE A 5 -3.08 16.41 -6.91
C PHE A 5 -4.43 17.13 -7.02
N SER A 6 -4.67 17.81 -8.15
CA SER A 6 -5.99 18.35 -8.49
C SER A 6 -6.49 17.57 -9.69
N SER A 7 -7.48 16.72 -9.43
CA SER A 7 -8.24 16.02 -10.45
C SER A 7 -9.03 17.04 -11.29
N CYS A 8 -8.48 17.36 -12.45
CA CYS A 8 -9.23 17.68 -13.65
C CYS A 8 -8.81 16.67 -14.71
N GLY A 9 -9.49 15.52 -14.77
CA GLY A 9 -9.43 14.61 -15.91
C GLY A 9 -8.07 13.94 -16.17
N ASN A 10 -7.40 13.40 -15.16
CA ASN A 10 -6.30 12.48 -15.43
C ASN A 10 -6.88 11.19 -16.00
N ASP A 11 -6.54 10.89 -17.25
CA ASP A 11 -6.78 9.59 -17.86
C ASP A 11 -6.12 8.51 -16.97
N PRO A 12 -6.84 7.47 -16.51
CA PRO A 12 -6.26 6.39 -15.70
C PRO A 12 -5.13 5.63 -16.43
N ASN A 13 -4.98 5.87 -17.74
CA ASN A 13 -3.90 5.36 -18.58
C ASN A 13 -2.68 6.32 -18.68
N GLN A 14 -2.76 7.51 -18.10
CA GLN A 14 -1.65 8.45 -18.05
C GLN A 14 -0.87 8.27 -16.74
N LEU A 15 0.43 8.01 -16.84
CA LEU A 15 1.28 7.77 -15.69
C LEU A 15 1.77 9.07 -15.05
N SER A 16 1.46 9.28 -13.77
CA SER A 16 2.17 10.22 -12.93
C SER A 16 3.24 9.49 -12.12
N VAL A 17 4.51 9.58 -12.54
CA VAL A 17 5.62 8.95 -11.84
C VAL A 17 5.91 9.67 -10.53
N ILE A 18 5.75 8.96 -9.41
CA ILE A 18 6.10 9.42 -8.06
C ILE A 18 7.47 8.90 -7.64
N ASN A 19 7.73 7.59 -7.81
CA ASN A 19 8.97 6.93 -7.39
C ASN A 19 9.32 7.16 -5.91
N SER A 20 8.35 6.95 -5.02
CA SER A 20 8.60 6.99 -3.57
C SER A 20 9.50 5.83 -3.12
N LYS A 21 10.34 6.09 -2.13
CA LYS A 21 11.30 5.13 -1.57
C LYS A 21 10.72 4.47 -0.32
N SER A 22 11.13 3.23 -0.06
CA SER A 22 10.91 2.60 1.24
C SER A 22 11.76 3.28 2.31
N PHE A 23 11.23 3.39 3.51
CA PHE A 23 12.09 3.55 4.68
C PHE A 23 12.91 2.28 4.92
N HIS A 24 14.03 2.41 5.63
CA HIS A 24 14.78 1.25 6.08
C HIS A 24 13.96 0.41 7.08
N GLU A 25 14.14 -0.91 7.08
CA GLU A 25 13.31 -1.82 7.88
C GLU A 25 13.36 -1.53 9.39
N THR A 26 14.49 -1.02 9.89
CA THR A 26 14.66 -0.64 11.30
C THR A 26 13.94 0.64 11.69
N GLN A 27 13.55 1.45 10.71
CA GLN A 27 12.82 2.70 10.92
C GLN A 27 11.33 2.47 11.10
N ILE A 28 10.83 1.27 10.77
CA ILE A 28 9.43 0.92 10.86
C ILE A 28 9.24 -0.15 11.93
N GLN A 29 8.24 0.05 12.77
CA GLN A 29 7.76 -0.96 13.71
C GLN A 29 6.31 -1.28 13.36
N LEU A 30 6.02 -2.55 13.11
CA LEU A 30 4.65 -3.02 12.90
C LEU A 30 4.18 -3.73 14.17
N GLN A 31 2.97 -3.42 14.62
CA GLN A 31 2.32 -4.11 15.73
C GLN A 31 1.26 -5.04 15.12
N LEU A 32 1.72 -6.02 14.36
CA LEU A 32 0.85 -7.05 13.81
C LEU A 32 0.38 -7.94 14.96
N GLN A 33 -0.94 -8.15 15.09
CA GLN A 33 -1.43 -9.17 16.01
C GLN A 33 -0.87 -10.53 15.59
N PRO A 34 -0.49 -11.40 16.53
CA PRO A 34 0.00 -12.73 16.21
C PRO A 34 -1.10 -13.52 15.51
N VAL A 35 -0.93 -13.77 14.22
CA VAL A 35 -1.72 -14.76 13.49
C VAL A 35 -1.40 -16.12 14.12
N GLN A 36 -2.39 -16.74 14.79
CA GLN A 36 -2.25 -18.10 15.28
C GLN A 36 -1.90 -19.00 14.08
N PRO A 37 -0.85 -19.83 14.14
CA PRO A 37 -0.53 -20.73 13.06
C PRO A 37 -1.66 -21.76 12.95
N SER A 38 -2.55 -21.62 11.97
CA SER A 38 -3.54 -22.65 11.70
C SER A 38 -3.04 -23.57 10.58
N PHE A 39 -2.72 -24.78 11.03
CA PHE A 39 -2.56 -26.04 10.31
C PHE A 39 -1.47 -26.17 9.24
N ALA A 40 -0.77 -27.31 9.32
CA ALA A 40 0.26 -27.73 8.38
C ALA A 40 -0.29 -27.74 6.94
N LEU A 41 0.46 -27.14 6.03
CA LEU A 41 0.32 -27.39 4.60
C LEU A 41 0.69 -28.86 4.37
N ASP A 42 -0.32 -29.72 4.25
CA ASP A 42 -0.12 -31.03 3.63
C ASP A 42 0.46 -30.79 2.24
N SER A 43 1.66 -31.30 2.01
CA SER A 43 2.35 -31.24 0.74
C SER A 43 1.59 -32.07 -0.29
N VAL A 44 0.62 -31.44 -0.95
CA VAL A 44 0.00 -32.02 -2.14
C VAL A 44 1.06 -32.00 -3.24
N SER A 45 1.60 -33.18 -3.55
CA SER A 45 2.36 -33.42 -4.75
C SER A 45 1.47 -33.15 -5.96
N GLY A 46 1.53 -31.92 -6.49
CA GLY A 46 0.76 -31.52 -7.67
C GLY A 46 1.20 -32.26 -8.93
N ASP A 47 0.22 -32.71 -9.71
CA ASP A 47 0.41 -33.32 -11.03
C ASP A 47 1.02 -32.29 -12.01
N SER A 48 1.66 -32.77 -13.07
CA SER A 48 2.35 -32.01 -14.12
C SER A 48 1.55 -30.83 -14.69
N ILE A 49 0.23 -30.96 -14.80
CA ILE A 49 -0.68 -29.91 -15.29
C ILE A 49 -0.75 -28.73 -14.30
N GLN A 50 -0.88 -29.00 -13.00
CA GLN A 50 -0.93 -27.96 -11.96
C GLN A 50 0.39 -27.18 -11.88
N LYS A 51 1.53 -27.87 -11.99
CA LYS A 51 2.85 -27.20 -12.04
C LYS A 51 2.98 -26.28 -13.25
N THR A 52 2.41 -26.66 -14.38
CA THR A 52 2.45 -25.86 -15.61
C THR A 52 1.60 -24.60 -15.47
N GLU A 53 0.41 -24.71 -14.90
CA GLU A 53 -0.47 -23.57 -14.60
C GLU A 53 0.17 -22.61 -13.58
N GLN A 54 0.77 -23.14 -12.52
CA GLN A 54 1.50 -22.35 -11.51
C GLN A 54 2.66 -21.56 -12.13
N ASN A 55 3.48 -22.21 -12.95
CA ASN A 55 4.59 -21.54 -13.65
C ASN A 55 4.08 -20.43 -14.57
N PHE A 56 2.97 -20.66 -15.28
CA PHE A 56 2.36 -19.66 -16.15
C PHE A 56 1.85 -18.43 -15.37
N GLU A 57 1.33 -18.60 -14.16
CA GLU A 57 0.96 -17.48 -13.29
C GLU A 57 2.20 -16.68 -12.82
N LEU A 58 3.28 -17.37 -12.44
CA LEU A 58 4.54 -16.71 -12.03
C LEU A 58 5.16 -15.92 -13.19
N ASP A 59 5.19 -16.50 -14.40
CA ASP A 59 5.73 -15.83 -15.59
C ASP A 59 4.98 -14.54 -15.91
N LYS A 60 3.65 -14.52 -15.73
CA LYS A 60 2.84 -13.29 -15.89
C LYS A 60 3.22 -12.22 -14.87
N LEU A 61 3.42 -12.62 -13.61
CA LEU A 61 3.82 -11.71 -12.53
C LEU A 61 5.22 -11.15 -12.78
N ASP A 62 6.17 -11.99 -13.19
CA ASP A 62 7.54 -11.60 -13.52
C ASP A 62 7.59 -10.67 -14.73
N GLN A 63 6.76 -10.93 -15.75
CA GLN A 63 6.60 -10.02 -16.87
C GLN A 63 6.13 -8.64 -16.40
N MET A 64 5.10 -8.57 -15.56
CA MET A 64 4.59 -7.29 -15.04
C MET A 64 5.63 -6.58 -14.17
N LEU A 65 6.36 -7.30 -13.31
CA LEU A 65 7.47 -6.75 -12.54
C LEU A 65 8.55 -6.15 -13.45
N SER A 66 8.96 -6.86 -14.51
CA SER A 66 9.92 -6.34 -15.49
C SER A 66 9.40 -5.08 -16.19
N MET A 67 8.10 -5.03 -16.53
CA MET A 67 7.47 -3.84 -17.07
C MET A 67 7.56 -2.65 -16.11
N THR A 68 7.38 -2.84 -14.79
CA THR A 68 7.53 -1.73 -13.82
C THR A 68 8.92 -1.09 -13.85
N GLU A 69 9.98 -1.89 -14.01
CA GLU A 69 11.35 -1.38 -14.11
C GLU A 69 11.60 -0.65 -15.42
N ASN A 70 11.01 -1.13 -16.53
CA ASN A 70 11.06 -0.43 -17.81
C ASN A 70 10.32 0.90 -17.76
N ILE A 71 9.16 0.94 -17.11
CA ILE A 71 8.39 2.17 -16.89
C ILE A 71 9.19 3.15 -16.05
N ARG A 72 9.83 2.70 -14.96
CA ARG A 72 10.67 3.56 -14.11
C ARG A 72 11.80 4.24 -14.89
N LYS A 73 12.37 3.56 -15.89
CA LYS A 73 13.45 4.10 -16.74
C LYS A 73 12.93 5.00 -17.87
N SER A 74 11.77 4.66 -18.45
CA SER A 74 11.29 5.29 -19.69
C SER A 74 10.17 6.33 -19.49
N GLY A 75 9.40 6.23 -18.41
CA GLY A 75 8.17 7.03 -18.21
C GLY A 75 7.08 6.75 -19.25
N SER A 76 7.10 5.59 -19.92
CA SER A 76 6.22 5.32 -21.08
C SER A 76 4.77 5.02 -20.69
N ASP A 77 3.85 5.90 -21.07
CA ASP A 77 2.39 5.73 -20.91
C ASP A 77 1.85 4.49 -21.66
N SER A 78 2.45 4.13 -22.80
CA SER A 78 2.04 2.92 -23.54
C SER A 78 2.40 1.64 -22.80
N ILE A 79 3.59 1.58 -22.19
CA ILE A 79 3.99 0.42 -21.36
C ILE A 79 3.14 0.39 -20.09
N TRP A 80 2.86 1.56 -19.51
CA TRP A 80 1.95 1.69 -18.37
C TRP A 80 0.55 1.15 -18.67
N SER A 81 -0.08 1.61 -19.76
CA SER A 81 -1.41 1.16 -20.19
C SER A 81 -1.44 -0.36 -20.42
N SER A 82 -0.40 -0.92 -21.05
CA SER A 82 -0.28 -2.36 -21.26
C SER A 82 -0.14 -3.13 -19.94
N LEU A 83 0.63 -2.60 -18.98
CA LEU A 83 0.76 -3.17 -17.64
C LEU A 83 -0.60 -3.18 -16.94
N LEU A 84 -1.31 -2.06 -16.97
CA LEU A 84 -2.61 -1.92 -16.30
C LEU A 84 -3.64 -2.91 -16.83
N GLN A 85 -3.68 -3.14 -18.15
CA GLN A 85 -4.54 -4.17 -18.73
C GLN A 85 -4.22 -5.55 -18.15
N LYS A 86 -2.94 -5.96 -18.17
CA LYS A 86 -2.50 -7.25 -17.60
C LYS A 86 -2.81 -7.36 -16.11
N TRP A 87 -2.61 -6.28 -15.36
CA TRP A 87 -2.86 -6.22 -13.92
C TRP A 87 -4.36 -6.36 -13.63
N ASN A 88 -5.24 -5.68 -14.38
CA ASN A 88 -6.69 -5.78 -14.22
C ASN A 88 -7.20 -7.19 -14.52
N ASP A 89 -6.71 -7.81 -15.60
CA ASP A 89 -7.02 -9.18 -15.97
C ASP A 89 -6.63 -10.15 -14.86
N PHE A 90 -5.43 -9.97 -14.29
CA PHE A 90 -4.93 -10.81 -13.20
C PHE A 90 -5.71 -10.60 -11.90
N ASN A 91 -5.93 -9.35 -11.49
CA ASN A 91 -6.63 -8.98 -10.25
C ASN A 91 -8.08 -9.50 -10.22
N THR A 92 -8.77 -9.52 -11.36
CA THR A 92 -10.13 -10.05 -11.47
C THR A 92 -10.19 -11.54 -11.10
N ASN A 93 -9.17 -12.31 -11.47
CA ASN A 93 -9.08 -13.75 -11.16
C ASN A 93 -8.80 -14.02 -9.68
N ILE A 94 -8.22 -13.06 -8.94
CA ILE A 94 -7.92 -13.18 -7.51
C ILE A 94 -9.17 -12.95 -6.64
N VAL A 95 -10.09 -12.10 -7.11
CA VAL A 95 -11.24 -11.57 -6.35
C VAL A 95 -12.53 -12.38 -6.60
N ALA A 96 -12.46 -13.50 -7.35
CA ALA A 96 -13.61 -14.37 -7.55
C ALA A 96 -14.17 -14.88 -6.21
N PRO A 97 -15.50 -14.90 -6.02
CA PRO A 97 -16.12 -15.27 -4.75
C PRO A 97 -15.78 -16.70 -4.34
N ALA A 98 -15.72 -16.94 -3.03
CA ALA A 98 -15.33 -18.19 -2.36
C ALA A 98 -16.10 -19.45 -2.81
N ASN A 99 -17.14 -19.30 -3.62
CA ASN A 99 -17.98 -20.37 -4.16
C ASN A 99 -17.55 -20.84 -5.56
N SER A 100 -16.47 -20.28 -6.11
CA SER A 100 -15.89 -20.73 -7.38
C SER A 100 -14.69 -21.64 -7.13
N SER A 101 -14.61 -22.74 -7.87
CA SER A 101 -13.57 -23.78 -7.81
C SER A 101 -12.18 -23.29 -8.26
N THR A 102 -11.96 -21.97 -8.30
CA THR A 102 -10.70 -21.36 -8.70
C THR A 102 -9.61 -21.69 -7.69
N PRO A 103 -8.40 -22.06 -8.15
CA PRO A 103 -7.30 -22.35 -7.25
C PRO A 103 -7.05 -21.14 -6.36
N LYS A 104 -7.07 -21.37 -5.04
CA LYS A 104 -6.46 -20.44 -4.08
C LYS A 104 -5.04 -20.21 -4.57
N MET A 105 -4.73 -18.98 -5.01
CA MET A 105 -3.38 -18.62 -5.45
C MET A 105 -2.37 -19.19 -4.46
N PHE A 106 -1.38 -19.91 -4.97
CA PHE A 106 -0.40 -20.57 -4.15
C PHE A 106 0.57 -19.54 -3.52
N PRO A 107 1.25 -19.87 -2.40
CA PRO A 107 1.98 -18.89 -1.60
C PRO A 107 2.98 -18.03 -2.37
N GLU A 108 3.71 -18.60 -3.32
CA GLU A 108 4.71 -17.87 -4.10
C GLU A 108 4.07 -16.84 -5.04
N ALA A 109 2.98 -17.19 -5.73
CA ALA A 109 2.24 -16.24 -6.55
C ALA A 109 1.62 -15.11 -5.71
N ILE A 110 1.16 -15.39 -4.48
CA ILE A 110 0.69 -14.36 -3.56
C ILE A 110 1.82 -13.39 -3.23
N GLN A 111 3.00 -13.90 -2.91
CA GLN A 111 4.15 -13.06 -2.58
C GLN A 111 4.53 -12.17 -3.76
N LYS A 112 4.65 -12.73 -4.97
CA LYS A 112 4.96 -11.95 -6.18
C LYS A 112 3.88 -10.94 -6.53
N TRP A 113 2.61 -11.26 -6.29
CA TRP A 113 1.50 -10.31 -6.45
C TRP A 113 1.62 -9.14 -5.47
N VAL A 114 1.96 -9.40 -4.22
CA VAL A 114 2.21 -8.35 -3.22
C VAL A 114 3.43 -7.52 -3.62
N GLU A 115 4.53 -8.14 -4.04
CA GLU A 115 5.74 -7.45 -4.54
C GLU A 115 5.44 -6.53 -5.73
N LEU A 116 4.65 -7.01 -6.69
CA LEU A 116 4.21 -6.21 -7.84
C LEU A 116 3.40 -4.99 -7.39
N ASN A 117 2.41 -5.17 -6.52
CA ASN A 117 1.60 -4.05 -6.05
C ASN A 117 2.42 -3.06 -5.20
N ILE A 118 3.39 -3.54 -4.41
CA ILE A 118 4.35 -2.68 -3.71
C ILE A 118 5.15 -1.83 -4.69
N ALA A 119 5.65 -2.43 -5.77
CA ALA A 119 6.39 -1.71 -6.80
C ALA A 119 5.52 -0.65 -7.49
N LEU A 120 4.26 -0.98 -7.77
CA LEU A 120 3.29 -0.09 -8.43
C LEU A 120 2.84 1.06 -7.53
N VAL A 121 2.59 0.82 -6.23
CA VAL A 121 2.36 1.90 -5.24
C VAL A 121 3.54 2.85 -5.21
N LYS A 122 4.77 2.34 -5.14
CA LYS A 122 5.97 3.20 -5.10
C LYS A 122 6.16 4.01 -6.38
N LEU A 123 5.90 3.39 -7.53
CA LEU A 123 6.06 3.99 -8.85
C LEU A 123 5.04 5.11 -9.10
N SER A 124 3.76 4.86 -8.80
CA SER A 124 2.64 5.72 -9.24
C SER A 124 1.89 6.44 -8.11
N GLY A 125 1.97 5.92 -6.88
CA GLY A 125 1.13 6.32 -5.75
C GLY A 125 -0.37 6.13 -5.99
N GLU A 126 -0.76 5.24 -6.89
CA GLU A 126 -2.18 4.98 -7.10
C GLU A 126 -2.79 4.06 -6.04
N VAL A 127 -3.96 4.46 -5.54
CA VAL A 127 -4.67 3.80 -4.43
C VAL A 127 -5.05 2.35 -4.74
N ARG A 128 -5.39 2.03 -6.00
CA ARG A 128 -5.83 0.68 -6.42
C ARG A 128 -4.83 -0.42 -6.07
N PHE A 129 -3.53 -0.11 -6.10
CA PHE A 129 -2.48 -1.09 -5.78
C PHE A 129 -2.36 -1.32 -4.27
N GLY A 130 -2.56 -0.27 -3.46
CA GLY A 130 -2.69 -0.41 -2.01
C GLY A 130 -3.94 -1.21 -1.61
N ASP A 131 -5.07 -0.96 -2.28
CA ASP A 131 -6.31 -1.71 -2.06
C ASP A 131 -6.15 -3.21 -2.40
N ALA A 132 -5.37 -3.53 -3.44
CA ALA A 132 -5.07 -4.92 -3.79
C ALA A 132 -4.20 -5.63 -2.74
N ILE A 133 -3.29 -4.91 -2.08
CA ILE A 133 -2.52 -5.43 -0.93
C ILE A 133 -3.44 -5.68 0.26
N ASP A 134 -4.31 -4.70 0.61
CA ASP A 134 -5.26 -4.83 1.72
C ASP A 134 -6.18 -6.05 1.56
N LYS A 135 -6.64 -6.33 0.34
CA LYS A 135 -7.48 -7.51 0.05
C LYS A 135 -6.78 -8.83 0.39
N ILE A 136 -5.46 -8.91 0.19
CA ILE A 136 -4.69 -10.10 0.55
C ILE A 136 -4.52 -10.19 2.08
N ILE A 137 -4.22 -9.06 2.73
CA ILE A 137 -4.00 -9.01 4.19
C ILE A 137 -5.29 -9.29 4.96
N GLY A 138 -6.42 -8.70 4.56
CA GLY A 138 -7.69 -8.80 5.29
C GLY A 138 -8.61 -9.95 4.88
N GLY A 139 -8.36 -10.59 3.73
CA GLY A 139 -9.31 -11.52 3.11
C GLY A 139 -8.95 -13.01 3.18
N ARG A 140 -7.80 -13.40 3.74
CA ARG A 140 -7.32 -14.78 3.65
C ARG A 140 -6.66 -15.26 4.94
N GLU A 141 -7.34 -16.17 5.63
CA GLU A 141 -6.76 -16.93 6.74
C GLU A 141 -5.54 -17.72 6.24
N ASN A 142 -4.46 -17.73 7.04
CA ASN A 142 -3.23 -18.53 6.83
C ASN A 142 -2.22 -18.08 5.76
N ILE A 143 -2.28 -16.85 5.25
CA ILE A 143 -1.21 -16.32 4.40
C ILE A 143 -0.19 -15.57 5.25
N LEU A 144 1.05 -16.06 5.25
CA LEU A 144 2.20 -15.38 5.86
C LEU A 144 2.86 -14.48 4.80
N ILE A 145 2.54 -13.19 4.82
CA ILE A 145 3.33 -12.20 4.07
C ILE A 145 4.58 -11.86 4.89
N PRO A 146 5.79 -11.95 4.31
CA PRO A 146 7.00 -11.53 5.00
C PRO A 146 6.89 -10.10 5.54
N GLU A 147 7.16 -9.91 6.83
CA GLU A 147 7.09 -8.60 7.50
C GLU A 147 7.94 -7.54 6.76
N LYS A 148 9.08 -7.95 6.22
CA LYS A 148 9.96 -7.13 5.38
C LYS A 148 9.25 -6.50 4.19
N LEU A 149 8.39 -7.25 3.50
CA LEU A 149 7.62 -6.72 2.37
C LEU A 149 6.62 -5.66 2.85
N LEU A 150 5.89 -5.94 3.94
CA LEU A 150 4.95 -5.01 4.55
C LEU A 150 5.64 -3.72 4.99
N LYS A 151 6.76 -3.82 5.70
CA LYS A 151 7.59 -2.67 6.11
C LYS A 151 8.03 -1.85 4.91
N SER A 152 8.34 -2.48 3.77
CA SER A 152 8.79 -1.76 2.58
C SER A 152 7.73 -0.83 1.99
N VAL A 153 6.45 -1.01 2.32
CA VAL A 153 5.34 -0.24 1.72
C VAL A 153 4.45 0.47 2.73
N PHE A 154 4.39 0.03 4.00
CA PHE A 154 3.53 0.63 5.03
C PHE A 154 3.65 2.16 5.04
N TYR A 155 4.91 2.60 5.01
CA TYR A 155 5.30 3.99 4.78
C TYR A 155 6.29 4.04 3.62
N THR A 156 6.10 5.00 2.72
CA THR A 156 7.11 5.37 1.71
C THR A 156 7.34 6.87 1.74
N HIS A 157 8.40 7.34 1.12
CA HIS A 157 8.72 8.77 1.17
C HIS A 157 9.43 9.31 -0.06
N ILE A 158 9.33 10.63 -0.23
CA ILE A 158 10.19 11.46 -1.08
C ILE A 158 10.62 12.63 -0.21
N ASP A 159 11.89 12.67 0.19
CA ASP A 159 12.37 13.65 1.17
C ASP A 159 11.47 13.60 2.44
N ASP A 160 10.92 14.75 2.87
CA ASP A 160 9.96 14.89 3.98
C ASP A 160 8.49 14.84 3.54
N LYS A 161 8.20 14.19 2.41
CA LYS A 161 6.84 13.78 2.01
C LYS A 161 6.64 12.33 2.38
N ILE A 162 5.77 12.06 3.34
CA ILE A 162 5.52 10.74 3.87
C ILE A 162 4.19 10.23 3.35
N PHE A 163 4.22 9.10 2.66
CA PHE A 163 3.04 8.40 2.17
C PHE A 163 2.71 7.25 3.12
N ILE A 164 1.51 7.28 3.69
CA ILE A 164 0.95 6.20 4.50
C ILE A 164 0.11 5.35 3.56
N ASN A 165 0.66 4.22 3.14
CA ASN A 165 0.04 3.37 2.12
C ASN A 165 -0.76 2.23 2.73
N LEU A 166 -0.47 1.78 3.95
CA LEU A 166 -1.23 0.74 4.63
C LEU A 166 -1.67 1.24 6.01
N ILE A 167 -2.86 0.80 6.44
CA ILE A 167 -3.46 1.17 7.71
C ILE A 167 -3.35 -0.01 8.66
N GLY A 168 -2.76 0.23 9.81
CA GLY A 168 -2.54 -0.75 10.85
C GLY A 168 -1.65 -0.19 11.95
N SER A 169 -1.75 -0.74 13.16
CA SER A 169 -0.96 -0.26 14.29
C SER A 169 0.53 -0.40 13.99
N SER A 170 1.21 0.74 13.92
CA SER A 170 2.59 0.82 13.42
C SER A 170 3.22 2.17 13.74
N SER A 171 4.54 2.27 13.56
CA SER A 171 5.23 3.56 13.60
C SER A 171 6.35 3.63 12.57
N VAL A 172 6.71 4.86 12.19
CA VAL A 172 7.87 5.18 11.37
C VAL A 172 8.68 6.29 12.05
N GLU A 173 10.00 6.10 12.15
CA GLU A 173 10.94 7.05 12.75
C GLU A 173 12.12 7.32 11.82
N TYR A 174 12.38 8.60 11.55
CA TYR A 174 13.42 9.01 10.60
C TYR A 174 14.05 10.36 10.95
N GLN A 175 15.22 10.61 10.37
CA GLN A 175 15.88 11.91 10.44
C GLN A 175 15.35 12.80 9.32
N HIS A 176 14.75 13.92 9.70
CA HIS A 176 14.23 14.92 8.77
C HIS A 176 15.37 15.52 7.92
N THR A 177 15.09 15.95 6.68
CA THR A 177 16.16 16.37 5.74
C THR A 177 16.95 17.59 6.23
N THR A 178 16.32 18.46 7.01
CA THR A 178 16.96 19.61 7.68
C THR A 178 17.49 19.29 9.10
N GLY A 179 17.69 18.01 9.41
CA GLY A 179 18.06 17.50 10.73
C GLY A 179 16.87 17.35 11.68
N GLY A 180 17.08 16.66 12.81
CA GLY A 180 16.08 16.41 13.84
C GLY A 180 15.29 15.12 13.61
N ASN A 181 14.90 14.49 14.72
CA ASN A 181 14.14 13.25 14.70
C ASN A 181 12.64 13.51 14.56
N VAL A 182 11.98 12.76 13.68
CA VAL A 182 10.53 12.77 13.47
C VAL A 182 10.02 11.34 13.50
N LYS A 183 8.96 11.13 14.28
CA LYS A 183 8.28 9.85 14.38
C LYS A 183 6.77 10.03 14.27
N PHE A 184 6.15 9.15 13.51
CA PHE A 184 4.69 9.06 13.39
C PHE A 184 4.22 7.68 13.85
N ILE A 185 3.13 7.65 14.61
CA ILE A 185 2.56 6.44 15.20
C ILE A 185 1.11 6.33 14.74
N GLN A 186 0.77 5.23 14.08
CA GLN A 186 -0.61 4.83 13.81
C GLN A 186 -1.13 4.00 14.99
N GLU A 187 -2.22 4.46 15.60
CA GLU A 187 -2.99 3.72 16.58
C GLU A 187 -4.35 3.37 15.98
N THR A 188 -4.63 2.07 15.84
CA THR A 188 -5.88 1.59 15.26
C THR A 188 -6.16 0.14 15.62
N ASN A 189 -7.44 -0.22 15.70
CA ASN A 189 -7.89 -1.61 15.72
C ASN A 189 -8.37 -2.08 14.34
N TYR A 190 -8.05 -1.35 13.26
CA TYR A 190 -8.25 -1.82 11.88
C TYR A 190 -7.56 -3.18 11.68
N PRO A 191 -8.19 -4.16 11.00
CA PRO A 191 -9.43 -4.03 10.22
C PRO A 191 -10.75 -4.21 11.00
N GLU A 192 -10.72 -4.53 12.30
CA GLU A 192 -11.94 -4.72 13.10
C GLU A 192 -12.72 -3.41 13.29
N GLY A 193 -11.99 -2.31 13.51
CA GLY A 193 -12.56 -0.97 13.55
C GLY A 193 -12.23 -0.16 12.31
N ASN A 194 -12.80 1.04 12.26
CA ASN A 194 -12.72 1.96 11.13
C ASN A 194 -11.99 3.27 11.46
N VAL A 195 -11.36 3.38 12.62
CA VAL A 195 -10.72 4.60 13.09
C VAL A 195 -9.20 4.38 13.20
N MET A 196 -8.43 5.32 12.68
CA MET A 196 -6.99 5.40 12.89
C MET A 196 -6.62 6.78 13.40
N THR A 197 -5.84 6.82 14.47
CA THR A 197 -5.22 8.05 14.97
C THR A 197 -3.75 8.04 14.60
N LEU A 198 -3.30 9.07 13.88
CA LEU A 198 -1.89 9.30 13.59
C LEU A 198 -1.34 10.34 14.56
N LYS A 199 -0.42 9.94 15.43
CA LYS A 199 0.25 10.83 16.39
C LYS A 199 1.65 11.17 15.90
N SER A 200 2.14 12.36 16.19
CA SER A 200 3.54 12.72 15.94
C SER A 200 4.34 12.91 17.21
N GLU A 201 5.58 12.45 17.17
CA GLU A 201 6.65 12.70 18.15
C GLU A 201 7.82 13.34 17.39
N CYS A 202 8.16 14.58 17.71
CA CYS A 202 9.25 15.30 17.05
C CYS A 202 10.20 15.88 18.09
N GLY A 203 11.51 15.81 17.86
CA GLY A 203 12.49 16.47 18.73
C GLY A 203 12.29 17.99 18.77
N ASP A 204 11.89 18.57 17.64
CA ASP A 204 11.53 19.97 17.47
C ASP A 204 10.47 20.11 16.36
N LYS A 205 9.95 21.33 16.16
CA LYS A 205 8.83 21.55 15.23
C LYS A 205 9.30 21.46 13.77
N ARG A 206 8.82 20.48 13.00
CA ARG A 206 9.30 20.17 11.62
C ARG A 206 8.20 20.21 10.57
N PHE A 207 8.51 20.73 9.39
CA PHE A 207 7.55 20.76 8.28
C PHE A 207 7.56 19.43 7.53
N VAL A 208 6.45 18.71 7.55
CA VAL A 208 6.31 17.41 6.88
C VAL A 208 4.98 17.40 6.14
N GLU A 209 5.00 16.84 4.93
CA GLU A 209 3.79 16.60 4.15
C GLU A 209 3.38 15.14 4.32
N ILE A 210 2.21 14.90 4.91
CA ILE A 210 1.67 13.56 5.09
C ILE A 210 0.61 13.31 4.02
N PHE A 211 0.76 12.22 3.29
CA PHE A 211 -0.18 11.73 2.30
C PHE A 211 -0.80 10.45 2.84
N ILE A 212 -2.07 10.50 3.24
CA ILE A 212 -2.80 9.35 3.78
C ILE A 212 -3.62 8.73 2.66
N ARG A 213 -3.37 7.45 2.32
CA ARG A 213 -4.22 6.74 1.35
C ARG A 213 -5.65 6.64 1.89
N ILE A 214 -6.63 7.06 1.08
CA ILE A 214 -8.04 6.84 1.35
C ILE A 214 -8.52 5.71 0.44
N PRO A 215 -8.79 4.49 0.97
CA PRO A 215 -9.13 3.34 0.15
C PRO A 215 -10.35 3.57 -0.74
N SER A 216 -10.41 2.94 -1.91
CA SER A 216 -11.52 3.15 -2.86
C SER A 216 -12.86 2.65 -2.35
N TRP A 217 -12.87 1.68 -1.44
CA TRP A 217 -14.08 1.13 -0.82
C TRP A 217 -14.67 2.05 0.25
N ALA A 218 -13.93 3.05 0.74
CA ALA A 218 -14.39 3.87 1.86
C ALA A 218 -15.60 4.74 1.47
N VAL A 219 -16.63 4.76 2.31
CA VAL A 219 -17.84 5.56 2.13
C VAL A 219 -17.80 6.76 3.08
N ASN A 220 -17.85 7.98 2.55
CA ASN A 220 -17.78 9.24 3.33
C ASN A 220 -16.60 9.29 4.33
N PRO A 221 -15.34 9.07 3.88
CA PRO A 221 -14.18 9.10 4.75
C PRO A 221 -13.98 10.50 5.34
N THR A 222 -13.45 10.57 6.57
CA THR A 222 -13.12 11.84 7.21
C THR A 222 -11.70 11.85 7.71
N VAL A 223 -11.01 12.96 7.49
CA VAL A 223 -9.65 13.21 8.00
C VAL A 223 -9.64 14.56 8.70
N THR A 224 -9.25 14.57 9.98
CA THR A 224 -9.31 15.78 10.81
C THR A 224 -8.06 15.98 11.64
N TYR A 225 -7.61 17.23 11.76
CA TYR A 225 -6.56 17.66 12.67
C TYR A 225 -7.15 18.73 13.60
N GLY A 226 -7.39 18.38 14.87
CA GLY A 226 -8.20 19.19 15.77
C GLY A 226 -9.55 19.55 15.14
N ASN A 227 -9.84 20.85 14.99
CA ASN A 227 -11.10 21.34 14.40
C ASN A 227 -11.06 21.48 12.87
N VAL A 228 -9.92 21.21 12.22
CA VAL A 228 -9.76 21.35 10.77
C VAL A 228 -10.08 20.03 10.08
N LYS A 229 -11.01 20.07 9.11
CA LYS A 229 -11.35 18.93 8.25
C LYS A 229 -10.60 19.05 6.92
N TYR A 230 -10.01 17.94 6.48
CA TYR A 230 -9.38 17.81 5.17
C TYR A 230 -10.33 17.11 4.21
N VAL A 231 -10.21 17.44 2.93
CA VAL A 231 -10.97 16.77 1.87
C VAL A 231 -10.36 15.38 1.67
N ALA A 232 -11.10 14.36 2.10
CA ALA A 232 -10.76 12.96 1.87
C ALA A 232 -11.70 12.41 0.79
N ARG A 233 -11.13 11.92 -0.31
CA ARG A 233 -11.90 11.30 -1.41
C ARG A 233 -11.48 9.83 -1.52
N PRO A 234 -12.44 8.89 -1.59
CA PRO A 234 -12.12 7.49 -1.86
C PRO A 234 -11.32 7.36 -3.15
N GLY A 235 -10.27 6.55 -3.15
CA GLY A 235 -9.42 6.36 -4.32
C GLY A 235 -8.30 7.39 -4.48
N GLU A 236 -8.14 8.32 -3.52
CA GLU A 236 -7.11 9.37 -3.54
C GLU A 236 -6.26 9.38 -2.26
N TYR A 237 -5.15 10.12 -2.28
CA TYR A 237 -4.41 10.45 -1.07
C TYR A 237 -4.90 11.78 -0.50
N CYS A 238 -5.19 11.81 0.80
CA CYS A 238 -5.45 13.02 1.54
C CYS A 238 -4.12 13.64 1.99
N GLN A 239 -3.77 14.81 1.43
CA GLN A 239 -2.55 15.53 1.76
C GLN A 239 -2.75 16.47 2.96
N ILE A 240 -1.81 16.43 3.89
CA ILE A 240 -1.73 17.30 5.07
C ILE A 240 -0.31 17.86 5.17
N SER A 241 -0.13 19.12 4.78
CA SER A 241 1.15 19.81 4.86
C SER A 241 1.19 20.73 6.07
N ARG A 242 1.98 20.37 7.10
CA ARG A 242 2.04 21.11 8.38
C ARG A 242 3.42 21.11 9.00
N LYS A 243 3.61 22.02 9.94
CA LYS A 243 4.72 21.99 10.89
C LYS A 243 4.30 21.19 12.14
N TRP A 244 4.71 19.94 12.19
CA TRP A 244 4.42 18.95 13.24
C TRP A 244 5.26 19.17 14.49
N LYS A 245 4.65 18.96 15.65
CA LYS A 245 5.31 18.91 16.96
C LYS A 245 4.79 17.71 17.75
N THR A 246 5.51 17.31 18.80
CA THR A 246 5.04 16.24 19.70
C THR A 246 3.63 16.50 20.21
N GLY A 247 2.78 15.47 20.12
CA GLY A 247 1.39 15.50 20.56
C GLY A 247 0.39 16.06 19.53
N ASP A 248 0.83 16.41 18.32
CA ASP A 248 -0.08 16.65 17.21
C ASP A 248 -0.74 15.33 16.76
N GLU A 249 -2.04 15.39 16.45
CA GLU A 249 -2.84 14.21 16.12
C GLU A 249 -3.73 14.44 14.88
N ILE A 250 -3.81 13.43 14.02
CA ILE A 250 -4.79 13.32 12.94
C ILE A 250 -5.73 12.15 13.25
N LEU A 251 -7.02 12.38 13.14
CA LEU A 251 -8.04 11.34 13.19
C LEU A 251 -8.51 11.01 11.76
N VAL A 252 -8.48 9.74 11.41
CA VAL A 252 -8.97 9.20 10.15
C VAL A 252 -10.10 8.21 10.44
N VAL A 253 -11.23 8.36 9.74
CA VAL A 253 -12.37 7.44 9.84
C VAL A 253 -12.71 6.93 8.44
N LEU A 254 -12.70 5.61 8.27
CA LEU A 254 -12.94 4.89 7.02
C LEU A 254 -14.16 3.99 7.13
N LYS A 255 -15.35 4.49 6.81
CA LYS A 255 -16.57 3.68 6.88
C LYS A 255 -16.65 2.77 5.65
N ASN A 256 -17.21 1.58 5.83
CA ASN A 256 -17.63 0.67 4.78
C ASN A 256 -19.15 0.75 4.67
#